data_AF-A0A6G1VN76-F1
#
_entry.id   AF-A0A6G1VN76-F1
#
_cell.length_a   1.000
_cell.length_b   1.000
_cell.length_c   1.000
_cell.angle_alpha   90.00
_cell.angle_beta   90.00
_cell.angle_gamma   90.00
#
_symmetry.space_group_name_H-M   'P 1'
#
loop_
_entity.id
_entity.type
_entity.pdbx_description
1 polymer ?
#
loop_
_entity_poly.entity_id
_entity_poly.type
_entity_poly.pdbx_seq_one_letter_code
_entity_poly.pdbx_strand_id
1 'polypeptide(L)' 'DSYQKGKEKGKEEGIAEGMEKGMNLRSLEIARKMLAKGMDDASVMDMTGLTAEEIKLLKAEI' A
#
# COMPACT_ATOMS: atom_id res chain seq x y z
N ASP A 1 11.62 22.12 28.15
CA ASP A 1 12.02 20.82 27.54
C ASP A 1 10.89 19.88 27.11
N SER A 2 9.64 20.00 27.59
CA SER A 2 8.56 19.07 27.21
C SER A 2 7.99 19.29 25.80
N TYR A 3 8.04 20.51 25.28
CA TYR A 3 7.43 20.88 23.98
C TYR A 3 8.20 20.37 22.75
N GLN A 4 9.53 20.26 22.81
CA GLN A 4 10.31 19.77 21.67
C GLN A 4 10.10 18.27 21.44
N LYS A 5 10.08 17.48 22.52
CA LYS A 5 9.83 16.03 22.45
C LYS A 5 8.46 15.66 21.90
N GLY A 6 7.41 16.42 22.23
CA GLY A 6 6.07 16.18 21.69
C GLY A 6 5.96 16.43 20.19
N LYS A 7 6.72 17.40 19.66
CA LYS A 7 6.70 17.77 18.24
C LYS A 7 7.50 16.79 17.37
N GLU A 8 8.62 16.27 17.87
CA GLU A 8 9.36 15.19 17.20
C GLU A 8 8.52 13.92 17.10
N LYS A 9 7.92 13.48 18.21
CA LYS A 9 7.13 12.25 18.25
C LYS A 9 5.92 12.28 17.30
N GLY A 10 5.17 13.37 17.31
CA GLY A 10 4.03 13.53 16.40
C GLY A 10 4.41 13.64 14.92
N LYS A 11 5.62 14.13 14.62
CA LYS A 11 6.13 14.17 13.23
C LYS A 11 6.58 12.78 12.77
N GLU A 12 7.21 12.01 13.64
CA GLU A 12 7.67 10.65 13.36
C GLU A 12 6.48 9.69 13.16
N GLU A 13 5.47 9.75 14.05
CA GLU A 13 4.23 8.98 13.93
C GLU A 13 3.43 9.37 12.66
N GLY A 14 3.33 10.67 12.36
CA GLY A 14 2.65 11.13 11.15
C GLY A 14 3.35 10.73 9.85
N ILE A 15 4.68 10.69 9.83
CA ILE A 15 5.46 10.22 8.67
C ILE A 15 5.32 8.70 8.53
N ALA A 16 5.41 7.95 9.62
CA ALA A 16 5.26 6.50 9.61
C ALA A 16 3.86 6.09 9.11
N GLU A 17 2.78 6.64 9.67
CA GLU A 17 1.42 6.36 9.21
C GLU A 17 1.19 6.81 7.76
N GLY A 18 1.71 7.98 7.38
CA GLY A 18 1.57 8.50 6.03
C GLY A 18 2.32 7.64 5.00
N MET A 19 3.49 7.15 5.36
CA MET A 19 4.31 6.26 4.53
C MET A 19 3.68 4.88 4.42
N GLU A 20 3.16 4.31 5.51
CA GLU A 20 2.50 3.00 5.53
C GLU A 20 1.20 3.02 4.70
N LYS A 21 0.33 4.02 4.93
CA LYS A 21 -0.90 4.19 4.13
C LYS A 21 -0.58 4.45 2.66
N GLY A 22 0.44 5.27 2.38
CA GLY A 22 0.88 5.57 1.01
C GLY A 22 1.47 4.36 0.29
N MET A 23 2.25 3.53 0.98
CA MET A 23 2.82 2.30 0.44
C MET A 23 1.74 1.28 0.10
N ASN A 24 0.77 1.06 1.00
CA ASN A 24 -0.34 0.14 0.74
C ASN A 24 -1.21 0.61 -0.44
N LEU A 25 -1.53 1.90 -0.50
CA LEU A 25 -2.28 2.47 -1.63
C LEU A 25 -1.53 2.30 -2.97
N ARG A 26 -0.21 2.50 -2.96
CA ARG A 26 0.64 2.33 -4.15
C ARG A 26 0.61 0.88 -4.65
N SER A 27 0.77 -0.11 -3.77
CA SER A 27 0.74 -1.53 -4.17
C SER A 27 -0.61 -1.94 -4.76
N LEU A 28 -1.72 -1.51 -4.14
CA LEU A 28 -3.07 -1.77 -4.64
C LEU A 28 -3.34 -1.11 -6.00
N GLU A 29 -2.89 0.13 -6.20
CA GLU A 29 -3.05 0.84 -7.47
C GLU A 29 -2.24 0.18 -8.60
N ILE A 30 -1.00 -0.24 -8.29
CA ILE A 30 -0.14 -0.97 -9.25
C ILE A 30 -0.81 -2.29 -9.64
N ALA A 31 -1.27 -3.07 -8.66
CA ALA A 31 -1.98 -4.33 -8.91
C ALA A 31 -3.24 -4.13 -9.76
N ARG A 32 -4.08 -3.13 -9.46
CA ARG A 32 -5.23 -2.77 -10.30
C ARG A 32 -4.84 -2.50 -11.75
N LYS A 33 -3.81 -1.66 -11.96
CA LYS A 33 -3.33 -1.30 -13.32
C LYS A 33 -2.78 -2.51 -14.06
N MET A 34 -2.11 -3.43 -13.37
CA MET A 34 -1.58 -4.66 -13.96
C MET A 34 -2.69 -5.62 -14.37
N LEU A 35 -3.66 -5.84 -13.48
CA LEU A 35 -4.84 -6.66 -13.74
C LEU A 35 -5.67 -6.10 -14.90
N ALA A 36 -5.86 -4.78 -14.95
CA ALA A 36 -6.54 -4.10 -16.05
C ALA A 36 -5.80 -4.25 -17.40
N LYS A 37 -4.48 -4.46 -17.37
CA LYS A 37 -3.66 -4.76 -18.56
C LYS A 37 -3.68 -6.25 -18.95
N GLY A 38 -4.42 -7.09 -18.22
CA GLY A 38 -4.50 -8.53 -18.47
C GLY A 38 -3.31 -9.32 -17.95
N MET A 39 -2.55 -8.76 -17.00
CA MET A 39 -1.49 -9.49 -16.31
C MET A 39 -2.08 -10.60 -15.44
N ASP A 40 -1.41 -11.74 -15.37
CA ASP A 40 -1.83 -12.87 -14.55
C ASP A 40 -1.58 -12.61 -13.05
N ASP A 41 -2.34 -13.32 -12.22
CA ASP A 41 -2.33 -13.11 -10.78
C ASP A 41 -0.96 -13.40 -10.16
N ALA A 42 -0.24 -14.43 -10.64
CA ALA A 42 1.05 -14.79 -10.10
C ALA A 42 2.10 -13.67 -10.34
N SER A 43 2.13 -13.09 -11.54
CA SER A 43 2.98 -11.93 -11.84
C SER A 43 2.62 -10.70 -10.98
N VAL A 44 1.33 -10.47 -10.74
CA VAL A 44 0.89 -9.37 -9.87
C VAL A 44 1.31 -9.61 -8.42
N MET A 45 1.16 -10.84 -7.90
CA MET A 45 1.62 -11.23 -6.56
C MET A 45 3.12 -11.01 -6.40
N ASP A 46 3.92 -11.46 -7.36
CA ASP A 46 5.39 -11.35 -7.32
C ASP A 46 5.87 -9.89 -7.35
N MET A 47 5.23 -9.05 -8.18
CA MET A 47 5.64 -7.64 -8.32
C MET A 47 5.12 -6.72 -7.21
N THR A 48 3.95 -7.01 -6.65
CA THR A 48 3.31 -6.13 -5.65
C THR A 48 3.41 -6.66 -4.22
N GLY A 49 3.79 -7.93 -4.05
CA GLY A 49 3.78 -8.63 -2.76
C GLY A 49 2.38 -8.94 -2.24
N LEU A 50 1.33 -8.68 -3.03
CA LEU A 50 -0.04 -8.97 -2.64
C LEU A 50 -0.30 -10.48 -2.66
N THR A 51 -1.18 -10.90 -1.78
CA THR A 51 -1.68 -12.27 -1.72
C THR A 51 -2.74 -12.52 -2.79
N ALA A 52 -2.99 -13.80 -3.08
CA ALA A 52 -4.06 -14.19 -3.99
C ALA A 52 -5.44 -13.70 -3.52
N GLU A 53 -5.66 -13.59 -2.20
CA GLU A 53 -6.88 -13.04 -1.63
C GLU A 53 -7.03 -11.55 -1.91
N GLU A 54 -5.97 -10.76 -1.69
CA GLU A 54 -5.96 -9.32 -1.99
C GLU A 54 -6.20 -9.06 -3.47
N ILE A 55 -5.58 -9.84 -4.36
CA ILE A 55 -5.81 -9.74 -5.80
C ILE A 55 -7.25 -10.10 -6.16
N LYS A 56 -7.82 -11.13 -5.55
CA LYS A 56 -9.21 -11.52 -5.78
C LYS A 56 -10.19 -10.43 -5.32
N LEU A 57 -9.92 -9.79 -4.19
CA LEU A 57 -10.67 -8.63 -3.70
C LEU A 57 -10.55 -7.45 -4.67
N LEU A 58 -9.33 -7.15 -5.12
CA LEU A 58 -9.08 -6.10 -6.12
C LEU A 58 -9.87 -6.34 -7.41
N LYS A 59 -9.89 -7.57 -7.91
CA LYS A 59 -10.69 -7.94 -9.09
C LYS A 59 -12.19 -7.80 -8.87
N ALA A 60 -12.68 -8.02 -7.64
CA ALA A 60 -14.09 -7.91 -7.31
C ALA A 60 -14.57 -6.44 -7.21
N GLU A 61 -13.64 -5.50 -7.01
CA GLU A 61 -13.93 -4.06 -6.98
C GLU A 61 -13.77 -3.35 -8.35
N ILE A 62 -13.28 -4.03 -9.40
CA ILE A 62 -13.15 -3.48 -10.77
C ILE A 62 -14.37 -3.88 -11.59
#